data_AF-A0A8S8Z7Q8-F1
#
_entry.id   AF-A0A8S8Z7Q8-F1
#
_cell.length_a   1.000
_cell.length_b   1.000
_cell.length_c   1.000
_cell.angle_alpha   90.00
_cell.angle_beta   90.00
_cell.angle_gamma   90.00
#
_symmetry.space_group_name_H-M   'P 1'
#
loop_
_entity.id
_entity.type
_entity.pdbx_description
1 polymer ?
#
loop_
_entity_poly.entity_id
_entity_poly.type
_entity_poly.pdbx_seq_one_letter_code
_entity_poly.pdbx_strand_id
1 'polypeptide(L)'
;MNAKNSKIILHAVNEKKKLLGICYGAEILALALGGTIRKSSVIRGEQEIISRKKTLCDGKNIVFESHSYEISKLGSSLDVIAESKEL
;
A
#
# COMPACT_ATOMS: atom_id res chain seq x y z
N MET A 1 3.04 -4.47 16.77
CA MET A 1 2.90 -3.17 16.07
C MET A 1 4.29 -2.65 15.73
N ASN A 2 4.55 -2.24 14.49
CA ASN A 2 5.86 -1.74 14.06
C ASN A 2 6.09 -0.28 14.51
N ALA A 3 6.26 -0.08 15.81
CA ALA A 3 6.23 1.25 16.44
C ALA A 3 7.34 2.20 15.95
N LYS A 4 8.53 1.68 15.64
CA LYS A 4 9.63 2.51 15.14
C LYS A 4 9.33 3.05 13.74
N ASN A 5 8.91 2.18 12.81
CA ASN A 5 8.63 2.62 11.45
C ASN A 5 7.38 3.50 11.38
N SER A 6 6.35 3.20 12.19
CA SER A 6 5.17 4.07 12.28
C SER A 6 5.53 5.48 12.75
N LYS A 7 6.45 5.65 13.71
CA LYS A 7 6.93 6.98 14.13
C LYS A 7 7.61 7.75 13.00
N ILE A 8 8.42 7.07 12.18
CA ILE A 8 9.09 7.68 11.02
C ILE A 8 8.07 8.18 10.01
N ILE A 9 7.08 7.35 9.67
CA ILE A 9 6.02 7.71 8.72
C ILE A 9 5.21 8.89 9.26
N LEU A 10 4.75 8.84 10.51
CA LEU A 10 3.98 9.91 11.12
C LEU A 10 4.78 11.23 11.16
N HIS A 11 6.06 11.18 11.51
CA HIS A 11 6.91 12.37 11.47
C HIS A 11 7.02 12.93 10.05
N ALA A 12 7.31 12.09 9.05
CA ALA A 12 7.44 12.56 7.67
C ALA A 12 6.12 13.12 7.10
N VAL A 13 4.97 12.56 7.48
CA VAL A 13 3.65 13.12 7.14
C VAL A 13 3.41 14.47 7.82
N ASN A 14 3.73 14.60 9.11
CA ASN A 14 3.62 15.87 9.84
C ASN A 14 4.51 16.97 9.24
N GLU A 15 5.72 16.61 8.81
CA GLU A 15 6.66 17.49 8.11
C GLU A 15 6.33 17.70 6.63
N LYS A 16 5.21 17.16 6.13
CA LYS A 16 4.78 17.24 4.72
C LYS A 16 5.83 16.74 3.73
N LYS A 17 6.68 15.80 4.15
CA LYS A 17 7.67 15.16 3.29
C LYS A 17 6.99 14.15 2.37
N LYS A 18 7.44 14.09 1.12
CA LYS A 18 6.98 13.08 0.16
C LYS A 18 7.50 11.70 0.59
N LEU A 19 6.63 10.69 0.63
CA LEU A 19 6.94 9.32 1.00
C LEU A 19 6.42 8.34 -0.05
N LEU A 20 7.19 7.28 -0.29
CA LEU A 20 6.78 6.14 -1.10
C LEU A 20 7.03 4.86 -0.30
N GLY A 21 5.96 4.13 0.03
CA GLY A 21 6.05 2.78 0.59
C GLY A 21 5.89 1.75 -0.52
N ILE A 22 6.78 0.76 -0.58
CA ILE A 22 6.75 -0.33 -1.57
C ILE A 22 6.57 -1.65 -0.85
N CYS A 23 5.62 -2.48 -1.28
CA CYS A 23 5.31 -3.78 -0.67
C CYS A 23 5.12 -3.63 0.86
N TYR A 24 5.96 -4.25 1.68
CA TYR A 24 5.98 -4.09 3.14
C TYR A 24 5.98 -2.62 3.61
N GLY A 25 6.69 -1.74 2.88
CA GLY A 25 6.67 -0.31 3.18
C GLY A 25 5.28 0.32 3.03
N ALA A 26 4.49 -0.13 2.05
CA ALA A 26 3.10 0.31 1.87
C ALA A 26 2.19 -0.22 2.98
N GLU A 27 2.42 -1.46 3.44
CA GLU A 27 1.70 -2.04 4.58
C GLU A 27 1.92 -1.23 5.87
N ILE A 28 3.17 -0.89 6.19
CA ILE A 28 3.48 -0.08 7.36
C ILE A 28 2.94 1.34 7.21
N LEU A 29 2.97 1.91 6.00
CA LEU A 29 2.38 3.22 5.71
C LEU A 29 0.87 3.21 5.97
N ALA A 30 0.15 2.20 5.46
CA ALA A 30 -1.28 2.06 5.70
C ALA A 30 -1.59 1.90 7.19
N LEU A 31 -0.86 1.03 7.91
CA LEU A 31 -1.02 0.85 9.36
C LEU A 31 -0.77 2.13 10.16
N ALA A 32 0.29 2.88 9.82
CA ALA A 32 0.63 4.12 10.51
C ALA A 32 -0.46 5.20 10.33
N LEU A 33 -1.18 5.16 9.21
CA LEU A 33 -2.23 6.11 8.86
C LEU A 33 -3.65 5.61 9.18
N GLY A 34 -3.78 4.65 10.11
CA GLY A 34 -5.07 4.19 10.62
C GLY A 34 -5.77 3.11 9.76
N GLY A 35 -5.05 2.54 8.79
CA GLY A 35 -5.48 1.36 8.06
C GLY A 35 -5.23 0.06 8.84
N THR A 36 -5.62 -1.06 8.23
CA THR A 36 -5.39 -2.41 8.75
C THR A 36 -4.76 -3.31 7.69
N ILE A 37 -3.98 -4.29 8.14
CA ILE A 37 -3.49 -5.38 7.29
C ILE A 37 -4.06 -6.70 7.78
N ARG A 38 -4.22 -7.66 6.88
CA ARG A 38 -4.55 -9.06 7.22
C ARG A 38 -3.63 -10.01 6.48
N LYS A 39 -3.47 -11.21 7.02
CA LYS A 39 -2.75 -12.28 6.33
C LYS A 39 -3.57 -12.72 5.11
N SER A 40 -2.90 -12.94 3.99
CA SER A 40 -3.50 -13.35 2.72
C SER A 40 -2.82 -14.61 2.18
N SER A 41 -3.32 -15.10 1.05
CA SER A 41 -2.60 -16.10 0.26
C SER A 41 -1.22 -15.57 -0.15
N VAL A 42 -0.25 -16.47 -0.29
CA VAL A 42 1.08 -16.07 -0.77
C VAL A 42 0.98 -15.81 -2.28
N ILE A 43 1.25 -14.57 -2.68
CA ILE A 43 1.38 -14.18 -4.09
C ILE A 43 2.86 -14.02 -4.41
N ARG A 44 3.31 -14.61 -5.53
CA ARG A 44 4.65 -14.46 -6.08
C ARG A 44 4.61 -14.52 -7.60
N GLY A 45 4.78 -13.39 -8.26
CA GLY A 45 4.85 -13.32 -9.71
C GLY A 45 4.26 -12.05 -10.29
N GLU A 46 4.16 -12.04 -11.62
CA GLU A 46 3.50 -10.96 -12.36
C GLU A 46 1.99 -10.97 -12.12
N GLN A 47 1.41 -9.80 -11.90
CA GLN A 47 -0.01 -9.57 -11.67
C GLN A 47 -0.50 -8.40 -12.52
N GLU A 48 -1.71 -8.50 -13.06
CA GLU A 48 -2.39 -7.38 -13.72
C GLU A 48 -3.07 -6.51 -12.66
N ILE A 49 -2.76 -5.22 -12.66
CA ILE A 49 -3.46 -4.19 -11.88
C ILE A 49 -4.29 -3.29 -12.80
N ILE A 50 -5.42 -2.81 -12.28
CA ILE A 50 -6.27 -1.82 -12.93
C ILE A 50 -6.19 -0.51 -12.16
N SER A 51 -5.76 0.56 -12.83
CA SER A 51 -5.73 1.90 -12.24
C SER A 51 -7.15 2.49 -12.13
N ARG A 52 -7.49 2.99 -10.94
CA ARG A 52 -8.74 3.75 -10.67
C ARG A 52 -8.59 5.25 -10.90
N LYS A 53 -7.36 5.79 -10.83
CA LYS A 53 -7.05 7.22 -11.04
C LYS A 53 -5.80 7.37 -11.91
N LYS A 54 -5.80 8.35 -12.82
CA LYS A 54 -4.69 8.64 -13.75
C LYS A 54 -3.50 9.39 -13.14
N THR A 55 -3.45 9.55 -11.83
CA THR A 55 -2.46 10.40 -11.16
C THR A 55 -1.06 9.80 -11.07
N LEU A 56 -0.96 8.47 -11.10
CA LEU A 56 0.31 7.73 -10.94
C LEU A 56 0.51 6.64 -12.00
N CYS A 57 -0.57 6.03 -12.46
CA CYS A 57 -0.60 5.02 -13.51
C CYS A 57 -1.93 5.13 -14.28
N ASP A 58 -1.95 4.75 -15.57
CA ASP A 58 -3.16 4.73 -16.39
C ASP A 58 -3.40 3.32 -16.95
N GLY A 59 -4.67 2.96 -17.10
CA GLY A 59 -5.09 1.68 -17.68
C GLY A 59 -4.68 0.44 -16.89
N LYS A 60 -4.35 -0.61 -17.65
CA LYS A 60 -3.93 -1.93 -17.15
C LYS A 60 -2.41 -2.03 -17.20
N ASN A 61 -1.80 -2.49 -16.12
CA ASN A 61 -0.36 -2.63 -16.01
C ASN A 61 0.01 -3.99 -15.42
N ILE A 62 1.16 -4.52 -15.82
CA ILE A 62 1.75 -5.72 -15.20
C ILE A 62 2.76 -5.28 -14.15
N VAL A 63 2.59 -5.76 -12.92
CA VAL A 63 3.48 -5.50 -11.79
C VAL A 63 3.93 -6.80 -11.16
N PHE A 64 5.05 -6.79 -10.45
CA PHE A 64 5.51 -7.96 -9.69
C PHE A 64 5.03 -7.88 -8.24
N GLU A 65 4.26 -8.87 -7.81
CA GLU A 65 3.82 -9.02 -6.42
C GLU A 65 4.60 -10.15 -5.72
N SER A 66 5.00 -9.91 -4.48
CA SER A 66 5.66 -10.92 -3.63
C SER A 66 5.37 -10.65 -2.16
N HIS A 67 4.19 -11.05 -1.70
CA HIS A 67 3.70 -10.80 -0.34
C HIS A 67 2.81 -11.94 0.18
N SER A 68 2.50 -11.89 1.47
CA SER A 68 1.56 -12.80 2.15
C SER A 68 0.64 -12.06 3.13
N TYR A 69 0.56 -10.75 2.94
CA TYR A 69 -0.23 -9.80 3.72
C TYR A 69 -0.78 -8.77 2.76
N GLU A 70 -1.99 -8.30 3.06
CA GLU A 70 -2.65 -7.28 2.27
C GLU A 70 -3.23 -6.19 3.14
N ILE A 71 -3.36 -5.00 2.57
CA ILE A 71 -4.05 -3.87 3.20
C ILE A 71 -5.55 -4.14 3.10
N SER A 72 -6.15 -4.53 4.22
CA SER A 72 -7.57 -4.87 4.30
C SER A 72 -8.50 -3.67 4.43
N LYS A 73 -7.98 -2.55 4.93
CA LYS A 73 -8.68 -1.28 5.03
C LYS A 73 -7.67 -0.14 4.98
N LEU A 74 -7.93 0.86 4.15
CA LEU A 74 -7.18 2.12 4.17
C LEU A 74 -7.67 3.05 5.28
N GLY A 75 -6.76 3.87 5.80
CA GLY A 75 -7.13 5.02 6.62
C GLY A 75 -7.87 6.06 5.79
N SER A 76 -8.67 6.91 6.45
CA SER A 76 -9.50 7.92 5.77
C SER A 76 -8.71 8.98 5.00
N SER A 77 -7.41 9.12 5.26
CA SER A 77 -6.51 10.04 4.57
C SER A 77 -5.87 9.47 3.31
N LEU A 78 -6.24 8.25 2.91
CA LEU A 78 -5.65 7.55 1.76
C LEU A 78 -6.73 7.17 0.74
N ASP A 79 -6.37 7.29 -0.54
CA ASP A 79 -7.19 6.88 -1.67
C ASP A 79 -6.68 5.58 -2.28
N VAL A 80 -7.59 4.69 -2.68
CA VAL A 80 -7.24 3.57 -3.58
C VAL A 80 -7.02 4.11 -4.99
N ILE A 81 -5.82 3.88 -5.55
CA ILE A 81 -5.47 4.30 -6.91
C ILE A 81 -5.36 3.15 -7.90
N ALA A 82 -5.18 1.92 -7.43
CA ALA A 82 -5.10 0.70 -8.25
C ALA A 82 -5.41 -0.54 -7.40
N GLU A 83 -5.83 -1.63 -8.05
CA GLU A 83 -6.08 -2.94 -7.45
C GLU A 83 -5.80 -4.07 -8.44
N SER A 84 -5.43 -5.25 -7.94
CA SER A 84 -5.41 -6.51 -8.71
C SER A 84 -6.66 -7.34 -8.37
N LYS A 85 -6.97 -8.34 -9.22
CA LYS A 85 -8.14 -9.22 -9.02
C LYS A 85 -8.01 -10.18 -7.83
N GLU A 86 -6.79 -10.39 -7.36
CA GLU A 86 -6.48 -11.33 -6.27
C GLU A 86 -6.74 -10.75 -4.87
N LEU A 87 -7.34 -9.55 -4.76
CA LEU A 87 -7.59 -8.79 -3.52
C LEU A 87 -9.08 -8.51 -3.23
#